data_AF-Q5QH20-F1
#
_entry.id   AF-Q5QH20-F1
#
_cell.length_a   1.000
_cell.length_b   1.000
_cell.length_c   1.000
_cell.angle_alpha   90.00
_cell.angle_beta   90.00
_cell.angle_gamma   90.00
#
_symmetry.space_group_name_H-M   'P 1'
#
loop_
_entity.id
_entity.type
_entity.pdbx_description
1 polymer ?
#
loop_
_entity_poly.entity_id
_entity_poly.type
_entity_poly.pdbx_seq_one_letter_code
_entity_poly.pdbx_strand_id
1 'polypeptide(L)'
;MEIKKYNSIIGLALTTLFLSACSSLPTSGPSHSAILEANSQSSDKPLPEVNVVELDNGLVQQLYQTQQSQQFSGFLGTVGSAGYAGAVNVGDVLEISIWEAPPAVLFGGTFSSEGQGSGHLTQLPAQMVNQNGTVTVPFVGNIRVAGKTPETIQSQIVGALQRKANQPQALVKIANNNSADVTVIRQGNSIRMPLTANNERVLDAV
;
A
#
# COMPACT_ATOMS: atom_id res chain seq x y z
N MET A 1 -17.33 28.47 -97.57
CA MET A 1 -16.11 28.93 -96.86
C MET A 1 -16.35 29.21 -95.36
N GLU A 2 -17.57 29.01 -94.84
CA GLU A 2 -17.93 29.35 -93.45
C GLU A 2 -17.60 28.26 -92.41
N ILE A 3 -17.57 26.97 -92.79
CA ILE A 3 -17.36 25.84 -91.86
C ILE A 3 -15.92 25.83 -91.29
N LYS A 4 -14.93 26.30 -92.06
CA LYS A 4 -13.52 26.34 -91.65
C LYS A 4 -13.23 27.40 -90.57
N LYS A 5 -13.99 28.50 -90.55
CA LYS A 5 -13.88 29.55 -89.53
C LYS A 5 -14.44 29.09 -88.19
N TYR A 6 -15.55 28.35 -88.19
CA TYR A 6 -16.18 27.86 -86.95
C TYR A 6 -15.30 26.84 -86.20
N ASN A 7 -14.65 25.92 -86.93
CA ASN A 7 -13.69 24.97 -86.33
C ASN A 7 -12.44 25.67 -85.76
N SER A 8 -11.98 26.76 -86.38
CA SER A 8 -10.84 27.54 -85.85
C SER A 8 -11.20 28.31 -84.57
N ILE A 9 -12.43 28.81 -84.46
CA ILE A 9 -12.93 29.53 -83.28
C ILE A 9 -13.17 28.54 -82.12
N ILE A 10 -13.72 27.35 -82.40
CA ILE A 10 -13.89 26.29 -81.41
C ILE A 10 -12.54 25.79 -80.88
N GLY A 11 -11.53 25.64 -81.74
CA GLY A 11 -10.18 25.26 -81.33
C GLY A 11 -9.55 26.27 -80.36
N LEU A 12 -9.66 27.57 -80.67
CA LEU A 12 -9.13 28.65 -79.82
C LEU A 12 -9.85 28.72 -78.45
N ALA A 13 -11.18 28.53 -78.44
CA ALA A 13 -11.97 28.50 -77.21
C ALA A 13 -11.62 27.30 -76.32
N LEU A 14 -11.31 26.14 -76.91
CA LEU A 14 -10.92 24.96 -76.14
C LEU A 14 -9.52 25.11 -75.52
N THR A 15 -8.57 25.73 -76.22
CA THR A 15 -7.20 25.95 -75.70
C THR A 15 -7.16 26.93 -74.53
N THR A 16 -7.99 27.98 -74.56
CA THR A 16 -8.07 28.94 -73.44
C THR A 16 -8.69 28.33 -72.18
N LEU A 17 -9.56 27.33 -72.34
CA LEU A 17 -10.16 26.59 -71.22
C LEU A 17 -9.16 25.65 -70.52
N PHE A 18 -8.19 25.08 -71.25
CA PHE A 18 -7.15 24.24 -70.66
C PHE A 18 -6.08 25.05 -69.91
N LEU A 19 -5.81 26.30 -70.31
CA LEU A 19 -4.81 27.16 -69.65
C LEU A 19 -5.29 27.73 -68.30
N SER A 20 -6.59 27.91 -68.09
CA SER A 20 -7.12 28.43 -66.82
C SER A 20 -7.10 27.39 -65.69
N ALA A 21 -7.00 26.09 -66.01
CA ALA A 21 -6.98 25.00 -65.04
C ALA A 21 -5.74 25.01 -64.13
N CYS A 22 -4.61 25.59 -64.55
CA CYS A 22 -3.39 25.66 -63.73
C CYS A 22 -3.45 26.71 -62.60
N SER A 23 -4.44 27.61 -62.61
CA SER A 23 -4.58 28.67 -61.59
C SER A 23 -5.45 28.29 -60.39
N SER A 24 -6.19 27.18 -60.48
CA SER A 24 -7.15 26.73 -59.46
C SER A 24 -6.69 25.48 -58.69
N LEU A 25 -5.39 25.16 -58.73
CA LEU A 25 -4.83 24.10 -57.91
C LEU A 25 -4.88 24.52 -56.43
N PRO A 26 -5.52 23.74 -55.55
CA PRO A 26 -5.49 24.02 -54.12
C PRO A 26 -4.05 23.88 -53.63
N THR A 27 -3.45 24.98 -53.21
CA THR A 27 -2.12 24.96 -52.59
C THR A 27 -2.20 24.23 -51.26
N SER A 28 -1.38 23.19 -51.10
CA SER A 28 -1.29 22.44 -49.84
C SER A 28 -0.27 23.12 -48.94
N GLY A 29 -0.68 24.22 -48.31
CA GLY A 29 0.13 24.90 -47.30
C GLY A 29 0.03 26.43 -47.36
N PRO A 30 0.38 27.11 -46.25
CA PRO A 30 0.40 28.56 -46.21
C PRO A 30 1.47 29.09 -47.18
N SER A 31 1.13 30.14 -47.93
CA SER A 31 2.09 30.83 -48.77
C SER A 31 3.10 31.58 -47.90
N HIS A 32 4.31 31.81 -48.42
CA HIS A 32 5.35 32.58 -47.75
C HIS A 32 4.82 33.95 -47.24
N SER A 33 3.97 34.62 -48.03
CA SER A 33 3.33 35.88 -47.63
C SER A 33 2.36 35.71 -46.46
N ALA A 34 1.56 34.64 -46.44
CA ALA A 34 0.62 34.37 -45.36
C ALA A 34 1.34 34.08 -44.03
N ILE A 35 2.52 33.45 -44.07
CA ILE A 35 3.34 33.21 -42.88
C ILE A 35 3.91 34.54 -42.33
N LEU A 36 4.41 35.41 -43.20
CA LEU A 36 4.92 36.74 -42.82
C LEU A 36 3.83 37.62 -42.20
N GLU A 37 2.62 37.58 -42.75
CA GLU A 37 1.45 38.29 -42.23
C GLU A 37 1.02 37.74 -40.86
N ALA A 38 0.98 36.41 -40.69
CA ALA A 38 0.67 35.79 -39.40
C ALA A 38 1.72 36.12 -38.32
N ASN A 39 3.00 36.19 -38.68
CA ASN A 39 4.08 36.52 -37.75
C ASN A 39 4.02 38.01 -37.33
N SER A 40 3.62 38.91 -38.22
CA SER A 40 3.45 40.34 -37.91
C SER A 40 2.19 40.63 -37.07
N GLN A 41 1.13 39.83 -37.21
CA GLN A 41 -0.07 39.89 -36.35
C GLN A 41 0.13 39.28 -34.95
N SER A 42 1.20 38.52 -34.72
CA SER A 42 1.45 37.82 -33.45
C SER A 42 1.96 38.74 -32.31
N SER A 43 2.06 40.05 -32.56
CA SER A 43 2.56 41.03 -31.59
C SER A 43 1.61 41.30 -30.41
N ASP A 44 0.33 40.93 -30.51
CA ASP A 44 -0.72 41.37 -29.55
C ASP A 44 -1.40 40.21 -28.79
N LYS A 45 -0.94 38.97 -28.98
CA LYS A 45 -1.45 37.79 -28.27
C LYS A 45 -0.30 37.22 -27.42
N PRO A 46 -0.35 37.32 -26.08
CA PRO A 46 0.70 36.76 -25.24
C PRO A 46 0.76 35.26 -25.48
N LEU A 47 1.88 34.79 -26.04
CA LEU A 47 2.17 33.37 -26.15
C LEU A 47 2.18 32.77 -24.73
N PRO A 48 1.75 31.50 -24.55
CA PRO A 48 1.92 30.83 -23.27
C PRO A 48 3.39 30.90 -22.85
N GLU A 49 3.63 31.11 -21.56
CA GLU A 49 4.99 31.12 -21.01
C GLU A 49 5.60 29.73 -21.21
N VAL A 50 6.55 29.64 -22.14
CA VAL A 50 7.28 28.40 -22.44
C VAL A 50 8.70 28.56 -21.92
N ASN A 51 9.10 27.68 -21.02
CA ASN A 51 10.49 27.55 -20.61
C ASN A 51 11.25 26.77 -21.68
N VAL A 52 12.02 27.48 -22.50
CA VAL A 52 12.96 26.86 -23.43
C VAL A 52 14.24 26.56 -22.66
N VAL A 53 14.51 25.27 -22.45
CA VAL A 53 15.74 24.80 -21.80
C VAL A 53 16.66 24.24 -22.86
N GLU A 54 17.86 24.79 -22.97
CA GLU A 54 18.88 24.28 -23.88
C GLU A 54 19.43 22.95 -23.38
N LEU A 55 19.45 21.94 -24.26
CA LEU A 55 19.96 20.62 -23.95
C LEU A 55 21.47 20.58 -24.21
N ASP A 56 22.25 20.69 -23.15
CA ASP A 56 23.70 20.51 -23.19
C ASP A 56 24.17 19.29 -22.36
N ASN A 57 25.40 18.85 -22.57
CA ASN A 57 25.96 17.71 -21.85
C ASN A 57 26.05 17.94 -20.34
N GLY A 58 26.29 19.16 -19.88
CA GLY A 58 26.32 19.53 -18.47
C GLY A 58 24.96 19.40 -17.81
N LEU A 59 23.90 19.88 -18.47
CA LEU A 59 22.52 19.75 -18.03
C LEU A 59 22.09 18.29 -17.99
N VAL A 60 22.40 17.50 -19.01
CA VAL A 60 22.11 16.06 -19.02
C VAL A 60 22.80 15.35 -17.87
N GLN A 61 24.08 15.65 -17.63
CA GLN A 61 24.84 15.09 -16.52
C GLN A 61 24.26 15.51 -15.16
N GLN A 62 23.86 16.76 -15.01
CA GLN A 62 23.24 17.28 -13.80
C GLN A 62 21.88 16.63 -13.54
N LEU A 63 21.03 16.47 -14.57
CA LEU A 63 19.75 15.77 -14.46
C LEU A 63 19.96 14.29 -14.10
N TYR A 64 20.96 13.64 -14.69
CA TYR A 64 21.31 12.26 -14.37
C TYR A 64 21.80 12.10 -12.91
N GLN A 65 22.60 13.03 -12.40
CA GLN A 65 23.04 13.04 -11.00
C GLN A 65 21.91 13.41 -10.03
N THR A 66 21.00 14.28 -10.46
CA THR A 66 19.82 14.71 -9.67
C THR A 66 18.73 13.64 -9.68
N GLN A 67 18.75 12.72 -10.65
CA GLN A 67 17.99 11.48 -10.60
C GLN A 67 18.57 10.58 -9.50
N GLN A 68 18.39 11.02 -8.26
CA GLN A 68 18.73 10.24 -7.09
C GLN A 68 17.99 8.91 -7.20
N SER A 69 18.76 7.83 -7.27
CA SER A 69 18.25 6.52 -6.92
C SER A 69 17.56 6.68 -5.57
N GLN A 70 16.27 6.35 -5.48
CA GLN A 70 15.57 6.31 -4.20
C GLN A 70 16.28 5.28 -3.32
N GLN A 71 17.21 5.73 -2.48
CA GLN A 71 17.99 4.86 -1.62
C GLN A 71 17.25 4.67 -0.31
N PHE A 72 16.99 3.42 0.05
CA PHE A 72 16.38 3.06 1.32
C PHE A 72 17.23 3.44 2.54
N SER A 73 18.51 3.80 2.34
CA SER A 73 19.42 4.28 3.38
C SER A 73 18.93 5.56 4.07
N GLY A 74 18.12 6.39 3.40
CA GLY A 74 17.51 7.58 4.01
C GLY A 74 16.54 7.27 5.14
N PHE A 75 15.98 6.04 5.20
CA PHE A 75 15.09 5.60 6.28
C PHE A 75 15.84 5.11 7.52
N LEU A 76 17.15 4.88 7.46
CA LEU A 76 17.92 4.35 8.60
C LEU A 76 17.85 5.27 9.84
N GLY A 77 17.67 6.57 9.67
CA GLY A 77 17.45 7.53 10.77
C GLY A 77 16.01 7.58 11.29
N THR A 78 15.05 6.99 10.57
CA THR A 78 13.64 6.88 10.97
C THR A 78 13.28 5.56 11.64
N VAL A 79 14.18 4.57 11.57
CA VAL A 79 14.05 3.30 12.31
C VAL A 79 14.35 3.59 13.79
N GLY A 80 13.33 4.03 14.53
CA GLY A 80 13.37 3.89 15.98
C GLY A 80 13.61 2.41 16.29
N SER A 81 14.60 2.08 17.12
CA SER A 81 14.97 0.71 17.51
C SER A 81 13.85 -0.12 18.15
N ALA A 82 12.63 0.39 18.23
CA ALA A 82 11.48 -0.31 18.75
C ALA A 82 10.70 -0.95 17.59
N GLY A 83 11.17 -2.10 17.13
CA GLY A 83 10.30 -3.05 16.43
C GLY A 83 9.08 -3.38 17.29
N TYR A 84 8.00 -3.88 16.69
CA TYR A 84 6.79 -4.23 17.43
C TYR A 84 7.14 -5.23 18.55
N ALA A 85 7.01 -4.80 19.81
CA ALA A 85 7.48 -5.54 20.98
C ALA A 85 6.64 -6.80 21.29
N GLY A 86 5.74 -7.22 20.40
CA GLY A 86 4.80 -8.31 20.65
C GLY A 86 3.80 -8.01 21.77
N ALA A 87 3.66 -6.73 22.15
CA ALA A 87 2.81 -6.34 23.26
C ALA A 87 1.35 -6.38 22.86
N VAL A 88 0.54 -7.08 23.64
CA VAL A 88 -0.91 -7.16 23.47
C VAL A 88 -1.53 -5.78 23.70
N ASN A 89 -2.53 -5.38 22.92
CA ASN A 89 -3.32 -4.18 23.16
C ASN A 89 -4.84 -4.45 23.14
N VAL A 90 -5.61 -3.40 23.42
CA VAL A 90 -7.08 -3.44 23.39
C VAL A 90 -7.56 -3.82 21.99
N GLY A 91 -8.49 -4.76 21.90
CA GLY A 91 -9.03 -5.26 20.63
C GLY A 91 -8.32 -6.51 20.08
N ASP A 92 -7.12 -6.86 20.60
CA ASP A 92 -6.48 -8.13 20.25
C ASP A 92 -7.28 -9.31 20.79
N VAL A 93 -7.16 -10.46 20.12
CA VAL A 93 -7.78 -11.71 20.56
C VAL A 93 -6.72 -12.64 21.11
N LEU A 94 -6.89 -13.08 22.35
CA LEU A 94 -6.00 -14.00 23.03
C LEU A 94 -6.63 -15.39 23.13
N GLU A 95 -5.79 -16.40 22.92
CA GLU A 95 -6.06 -17.79 23.29
C GLU A 95 -5.20 -18.13 24.49
N ILE A 96 -5.84 -18.71 25.52
CA ILE A 96 -5.18 -19.04 26.78
C ILE A 96 -5.41 -20.53 27.05
N SER A 97 -4.31 -21.26 27.20
CA SER A 97 -4.32 -22.67 27.56
C SER A 97 -3.66 -22.84 28.92
N ILE A 98 -4.30 -23.58 29.82
CA ILE A 98 -3.85 -23.78 31.19
C ILE A 98 -3.65 -25.28 31.43
N TRP A 99 -2.51 -25.66 31.98
CA TRP A 99 -2.22 -27.02 32.43
C TRP A 99 -2.13 -27.07 33.94
N GLU A 100 -2.57 -28.18 34.52
CA GLU A 100 -2.43 -28.48 35.95
C GLU A 100 -1.78 -29.85 36.14
N ALA A 101 -0.81 -29.96 37.05
CA ALA A 101 -0.16 -31.22 37.35
C ALA A 101 -1.05 -32.14 38.21
N PRO A 102 -0.93 -33.47 38.09
CA PRO A 102 -1.64 -34.40 38.96
C PRO A 102 -1.19 -34.31 40.43
N PRO A 103 -2.10 -34.47 41.40
CA PRO A 103 -3.56 -34.48 41.24
C PRO A 103 -4.08 -33.07 40.92
N ALA A 104 -4.87 -32.94 39.86
CA ALA A 104 -5.46 -31.67 39.47
C ALA A 104 -6.64 -31.34 40.40
N VAL A 105 -6.60 -30.17 41.05
CA VAL A 105 -7.60 -29.74 42.04
C VAL A 105 -8.59 -28.71 41.50
N LEU A 106 -8.19 -27.91 40.49
CA LEU A 106 -8.98 -26.76 40.03
C LEU A 106 -9.52 -26.95 38.62
N PHE A 107 -8.67 -27.47 37.74
CA PHE A 107 -8.99 -27.69 36.34
C PHE A 107 -9.18 -29.17 36.03
N GLY A 108 -8.93 -30.07 36.98
CA GLY A 108 -9.26 -31.49 36.83
C GLY A 108 -10.77 -31.68 36.67
N GLY A 109 -11.19 -32.18 35.50
CA GLY A 109 -12.56 -32.67 35.31
C GLY A 109 -12.92 -33.70 36.38
N THR A 110 -14.19 -33.70 36.81
CA THR A 110 -14.75 -34.63 37.79
C THR A 110 -14.24 -36.05 37.50
N PHE A 111 -13.35 -36.56 38.36
CA PHE A 111 -12.80 -37.93 38.35
C PHE A 111 -13.09 -38.72 37.07
N SER A 112 -12.43 -38.39 35.95
CA SER A 112 -12.42 -39.31 34.82
C SER A 112 -11.78 -40.59 35.34
N SER A 113 -12.51 -41.71 35.26
CA SER A 113 -12.16 -43.03 35.80
C SER A 113 -10.85 -43.62 35.24
N GLU A 114 -10.18 -42.89 34.36
CA GLU A 114 -8.87 -43.21 33.84
C GLU A 114 -7.83 -42.41 34.62
N GLY A 115 -7.30 -43.02 35.68
CA GLY A 115 -6.15 -42.55 36.43
C GLY A 115 -4.88 -42.52 35.58
N GLN A 116 -4.84 -41.62 34.61
CA GLN A 116 -3.66 -41.35 33.81
C GLN A 116 -2.95 -40.16 34.45
N GLY A 117 -1.73 -40.37 34.95
CA GLY A 117 -0.88 -39.34 35.56
C GLY A 117 -0.37 -38.27 34.58
N SER A 118 -1.20 -37.90 33.61
CA SER A 118 -0.95 -36.83 32.65
C SER A 118 -1.60 -35.54 33.13
N GLY A 119 -0.90 -34.41 32.99
CA GLY A 119 -1.43 -33.10 33.38
C GLY A 119 -2.72 -32.77 32.64
N HIS A 120 -3.66 -32.11 33.32
CA HIS A 120 -4.95 -31.75 32.73
C HIS A 120 -4.82 -30.43 31.95
N LEU A 121 -5.28 -30.38 30.70
CA LEU A 121 -5.30 -29.19 29.86
C LEU A 121 -6.72 -28.60 29.80
N THR A 122 -6.85 -27.33 30.16
CA THR A 122 -8.04 -26.52 29.94
C THR A 122 -7.73 -25.40 28.95
N GLN A 123 -8.38 -25.44 27.78
CA GLN A 123 -8.30 -24.35 26.80
C GLN A 123 -9.48 -23.40 27.02
N LEU A 124 -9.17 -22.13 27.24
CA LEU A 124 -10.19 -21.09 27.32
C LEU A 124 -10.67 -20.72 25.90
N PRO A 125 -11.95 -20.37 25.73
CA PRO A 125 -12.41 -19.83 24.45
C PRO A 125 -11.61 -18.57 24.09
N ALA A 126 -11.49 -18.26 22.80
CA ALA A 126 -10.82 -17.05 22.36
C ALA A 126 -11.48 -15.81 22.97
N GLN A 127 -10.68 -14.94 23.58
CA GLN A 127 -11.16 -13.74 24.27
C GLN A 127 -10.55 -12.49 23.69
N MET A 128 -11.39 -11.53 23.32
CA MET A 128 -10.94 -10.20 22.93
C MET A 128 -10.56 -9.39 24.17
N VAL A 129 -9.43 -8.67 24.10
CA VAL A 129 -9.02 -7.72 25.13
C VAL A 129 -10.00 -6.56 25.16
N ASN A 130 -10.68 -6.40 26.29
CA ASN A 130 -11.71 -5.39 26.45
C ASN A 130 -11.14 -3.96 26.52
N GLN A 131 -12.02 -2.95 26.55
CA GLN A 131 -11.64 -1.53 26.62
C GLN A 131 -10.78 -1.17 27.84
N ASN A 132 -10.94 -1.90 28.95
CA ASN A 132 -10.12 -1.72 30.15
C ASN A 132 -8.73 -2.38 30.03
N GLY A 133 -8.43 -3.02 28.90
CA GLY A 133 -7.18 -3.71 28.63
C GLY A 133 -7.03 -5.00 29.44
N THR A 134 -8.13 -5.70 29.72
CA THR A 134 -8.15 -6.93 30.52
C THR A 134 -8.79 -8.11 29.78
N VAL A 135 -8.45 -9.33 30.20
CA VAL A 135 -9.13 -10.59 29.84
C VAL A 135 -9.56 -11.33 31.11
N THR A 136 -10.53 -12.24 31.00
CA THR A 136 -11.12 -12.93 32.15
C THR A 136 -10.61 -14.37 32.22
N VAL A 137 -9.89 -14.69 33.29
CA VAL A 137 -9.41 -16.04 33.57
C VAL A 137 -10.23 -16.65 34.71
N PRO A 138 -10.81 -17.86 34.55
CA PRO A 138 -11.55 -18.52 35.61
C PRO A 138 -10.77 -18.59 36.93
N PHE A 139 -11.48 -18.40 38.05
CA PHE A 139 -10.92 -18.42 39.43
C PHE A 139 -9.94 -17.30 39.79
N VAL A 140 -9.41 -16.57 38.80
CA VAL A 140 -8.55 -15.38 38.97
C VAL A 140 -9.36 -14.09 38.79
N GLY A 141 -10.29 -14.07 37.84
CA GLY A 141 -11.05 -12.87 37.45
C GLY A 141 -10.38 -12.11 36.31
N ASN A 142 -10.50 -10.78 36.32
CA ASN A 142 -9.98 -9.92 35.25
C ASN A 142 -8.48 -9.65 35.45
N ILE A 143 -7.70 -9.91 34.41
CA ILE A 143 -6.25 -9.72 34.40
C ILE A 143 -5.90 -8.64 33.37
N ARG A 144 -5.15 -7.62 33.80
CA ARG A 144 -4.66 -6.53 32.93
C ARG A 144 -3.55 -7.03 32.00
N VAL A 145 -3.82 -7.04 30.69
CA VAL A 145 -2.93 -7.59 29.64
C VAL A 145 -2.43 -6.57 28.63
N ALA A 146 -3.17 -5.46 28.38
CA ALA A 146 -2.71 -4.49 27.39
C ALA A 146 -1.37 -3.83 27.83
N GLY A 147 -0.42 -3.72 26.91
CA GLY A 147 0.96 -3.26 27.13
C GLY A 147 1.92 -4.37 27.58
N LYS A 148 1.50 -5.64 27.64
CA LYS A 148 2.34 -6.76 28.08
C LYS A 148 2.55 -7.77 26.97
N THR A 149 3.70 -8.45 27.00
CA THR A 149 3.97 -9.58 26.10
C THR A 149 3.22 -10.83 26.57
N PRO A 150 2.94 -11.80 25.68
CA PRO A 150 2.32 -13.08 26.05
C PRO A 150 3.04 -13.77 27.22
N GLU A 151 4.37 -13.74 27.25
CA GLU A 151 5.20 -14.38 28.30
C GLU A 151 4.98 -13.71 29.66
N THR A 152 4.89 -12.38 29.67
CA THR A 152 4.57 -11.63 30.89
C THR A 152 3.18 -11.98 31.40
N ILE A 153 2.20 -12.10 30.49
CA ILE A 153 0.84 -12.50 30.84
C ILE A 153 0.79 -13.93 31.37
N GLN A 154 1.55 -14.86 30.76
CA GLN A 154 1.68 -16.25 31.24
C GLN A 154 2.17 -16.28 32.69
N SER A 155 3.27 -15.57 32.99
CA SER A 155 3.82 -15.52 34.35
C SER A 155 2.81 -14.95 35.36
N GLN A 156 2.02 -13.95 34.96
CA GLN A 156 0.98 -13.36 35.80
C GLN A 156 -0.17 -14.33 36.06
N ILE A 157 -0.61 -15.09 35.05
CA ILE A 157 -1.66 -16.11 35.19
C ILE A 157 -1.18 -17.23 36.12
N VAL A 158 0.04 -17.74 35.91
CA VAL A 158 0.64 -18.79 36.74
C VAL A 158 0.74 -18.33 38.20
N GLY A 159 1.27 -17.12 38.45
CA GLY A 159 1.38 -16.57 39.81
C GLY A 159 0.03 -16.38 40.50
N ALA A 160 -1.01 -16.02 39.75
CA ALA A 160 -2.36 -15.89 40.30
C ALA A 160 -3.02 -17.24 40.61
N LEU A 161 -2.71 -18.28 39.83
CA LEU A 161 -3.23 -19.64 40.00
C LEU A 161 -2.42 -20.48 41.00
N GLN A 162 -1.18 -20.10 41.32
CA GLN A 162 -0.27 -20.92 42.13
C GLN A 162 -0.79 -21.24 43.55
N ARG A 163 -1.71 -20.42 44.08
CA ARG A 163 -2.37 -20.67 45.39
C ARG A 163 -3.70 -21.41 45.27
N LYS A 164 -4.14 -21.76 44.06
CA LYS A 164 -5.46 -22.33 43.76
C LYS A 164 -5.39 -23.66 43.01
N ALA A 165 -4.34 -23.87 42.22
CA ALA A 165 -4.10 -25.06 41.39
C ALA A 165 -2.75 -25.71 41.74
N ASN A 166 -2.63 -27.02 41.48
CA ASN A 166 -1.39 -27.76 41.70
C ASN A 166 -0.42 -27.59 40.52
N GLN A 167 0.71 -26.91 40.76
CA GLN A 167 1.75 -26.61 39.75
C GLN A 167 1.16 -26.15 38.40
N PRO A 168 0.43 -25.02 38.36
CA PRO A 168 -0.20 -24.55 37.13
C PRO A 168 0.85 -24.09 36.12
N GLN A 169 0.59 -24.38 34.84
CA GLN A 169 1.30 -23.78 33.71
C GLN A 169 0.30 -23.09 32.80
N ALA A 170 0.71 -22.03 32.12
CA ALA A 170 -0.14 -21.32 31.19
C ALA A 170 0.62 -21.00 29.89
N LEU A 171 -0.08 -21.10 28.76
CA LEU A 171 0.34 -20.62 27.46
C LEU A 171 -0.65 -19.56 27.00
N VAL A 172 -0.12 -18.41 26.59
CA VAL A 172 -0.90 -17.31 26.03
C VAL A 172 -0.42 -17.10 24.61
N LYS A 173 -1.36 -17.05 23.67
CA LYS A 173 -1.08 -16.78 22.26
C LYS A 173 -1.98 -15.65 21.78
N ILE A 174 -1.43 -14.76 20.95
CA ILE A 174 -2.21 -13.79 20.21
C ILE A 174 -2.79 -14.52 18.99
N ALA A 175 -4.12 -14.75 18.98
CA ALA A 175 -4.82 -15.39 17.87
C ALA A 175 -5.06 -14.41 16.73
N ASN A 176 -5.49 -13.19 17.06
CA ASN A 176 -5.66 -12.10 16.11
C ASN A 176 -5.08 -10.82 16.69
N ASN A 177 -4.15 -10.22 15.95
CA ASN A 177 -3.67 -8.87 16.24
C ASN A 177 -4.53 -7.88 15.46
N ASN A 178 -5.43 -7.20 16.18
CA ASN A 178 -6.33 -6.20 15.59
C ASN A 178 -5.93 -4.77 15.95
N SER A 179 -4.99 -4.63 16.89
CA SER A 179 -4.60 -3.34 17.46
C SER A 179 -3.37 -2.74 16.77
N ALA A 180 -2.51 -3.60 16.20
CA ALA A 180 -1.28 -3.19 15.53
C ALA A 180 -1.25 -3.77 14.12
N ASP A 181 -1.57 -2.93 13.14
CA ASP A 181 -1.46 -3.25 11.72
C ASP A 181 -0.93 -2.07 10.91
N VAL A 182 -0.43 -2.42 9.72
CA VAL A 182 0.07 -1.48 8.73
C VAL A 182 -0.78 -1.63 7.48
N THR A 183 -1.22 -0.49 6.93
CA THR A 183 -1.89 -0.47 5.63
C THR A 183 -0.91 -0.03 4.56
N VAL A 184 -0.69 -0.88 3.56
CA VAL A 184 0.15 -0.57 2.40
C VAL A 184 -0.76 -0.23 1.22
N ILE A 185 -0.67 1.01 0.78
CA ILE A 185 -1.49 1.55 -0.31
C ILE A 185 -0.69 1.45 -1.60
N ARG A 186 -1.22 0.75 -2.61
CA ARG A 186 -0.66 0.66 -3.96
C ARG A 186 -1.73 1.03 -4.98
N GLN A 187 -1.27 1.50 -6.15
CA GLN A 187 -2.14 1.67 -7.31
C GLN A 187 -2.81 0.34 -7.67
N GLY A 188 -4.13 0.25 -7.46
CA GLY A 188 -4.97 -0.90 -7.80
C GLY A 188 -5.23 -1.92 -6.68
N ASN A 189 -4.41 -1.99 -5.63
CA ASN A 189 -4.65 -2.86 -4.47
C ASN A 189 -4.10 -2.23 -3.19
N SER A 190 -4.86 -2.28 -2.10
CA SER A 190 -4.39 -1.87 -0.77
C SER A 190 -4.49 -3.06 0.16
N ILE A 191 -3.41 -3.38 0.87
CA ILE A 191 -3.37 -4.51 1.80
C ILE A 191 -3.24 -4.02 3.23
N ARG A 192 -3.88 -4.72 4.15
CA ARG A 192 -3.72 -4.54 5.59
C ARG A 192 -2.92 -5.71 6.13
N MET A 193 -1.77 -5.43 6.71
CA MET A 193 -0.84 -6.42 7.25
C MET A 193 -0.77 -6.27 8.78
N PRO A 194 -1.15 -7.29 9.56
CA PRO A 194 -0.99 -7.25 11.01
C PRO A 194 0.50 -7.29 11.39
N LEU A 195 0.88 -6.54 12.41
CA LEU A 195 2.24 -6.57 12.97
C LEU A 195 2.40 -7.76 13.91
N THR A 196 3.57 -8.38 13.89
CA THR A 196 3.91 -9.52 14.75
C THR A 196 5.30 -9.33 15.33
N ALA A 197 5.74 -10.27 16.17
CA ALA A 197 7.10 -10.27 16.70
C ALA A 197 8.18 -10.53 15.62
N ASN A 198 7.79 -10.79 14.36
CA ASN A 198 8.70 -11.03 13.25
C ASN A 198 9.39 -9.76 12.72
N ASN A 199 9.03 -8.56 13.21
CA ASN A 199 9.55 -7.28 12.74
C ASN A 199 9.34 -7.09 11.24
N GLU A 200 8.07 -6.99 10.84
CA GLU A 200 7.65 -6.83 9.45
C GLU A 200 8.35 -5.66 8.77
N ARG A 201 8.74 -5.88 7.51
CA ARG A 201 9.40 -4.90 6.64
C ARG A 201 8.49 -4.53 5.49
N VAL A 202 8.75 -3.37 4.88
CA VAL A 202 8.06 -2.95 3.65
C VAL A 202 8.17 -4.01 2.55
N LEU A 203 9.32 -4.71 2.47
CA LEU A 203 9.55 -5.79 1.50
C LEU A 203 8.66 -7.02 1.73
N ASP A 204 8.10 -7.21 2.93
CA ASP A 204 7.19 -8.33 3.20
C ASP A 204 5.77 -8.05 2.70
N ALA A 205 5.49 -6.80 2.31
CA ALA A 205 4.17 -6.32 1.89
C ALA A 205 4.06 -6.03 0.38
N VAL A 206 5.15 -6.13 -0.39
CA VAL A 206 5.20 -5.80 -1.83
C VAL A 206 5.49 -7.00 -2.72
#